data_AF-A0A2M8FWM9-F1
#
_entry.id   AF-A0A2M8FWM9-F1
#
_cell.length_a   1.000
_cell.length_b   1.000
_cell.length_c   1.000
_cell.angle_alpha   90.00
_cell.angle_beta   90.00
_cell.angle_gamma   90.00
#
_symmetry.space_group_name_H-M   'P 1'
#
loop_
_entity.id
_entity.type
_entity.pdbx_description
1 polymer ?
#
loop_
_entity_poly.entity_id
_entity_poly.type
_entity_poly.pdbx_seq_one_letter_code
_entity_poly.pdbx_strand_id
1 'polypeptide(L)'
;MAKRKSTPPFYLKRQCSMDQAEQILQTPLLNSTIKRNKAAVMWRIAFFIFCLLFLSTLPQKSFSAEAFASLRVAIVDVENILNTSLYGEQVKVFLNKEFGERKNKLDDLEVTLQSLKADLDAETQELSEQAVNKKREKYRKLYLEVNQRSVMIQQEMNAMETRLTEKVMRKIKAEIKAFGLKEHFDLILEESGSQVLFAKDARNITEEVKTLLDKKFRQERK
;
A
#
# COMPACT_ATOMS: atom_id res chain seq x y z
N MET A 1 -41.13 -23.11 -37.53
CA MET A 1 -42.20 -22.91 -38.53
C MET A 1 -43.10 -21.76 -38.07
N ALA A 2 -43.02 -20.59 -38.71
CA ALA A 2 -43.98 -19.51 -38.53
C ALA A 2 -44.20 -18.84 -39.90
N LYS A 3 -45.46 -18.81 -40.33
CA LYS A 3 -45.94 -18.55 -41.69
C LYS A 3 -45.64 -17.12 -42.16
N ARG A 4 -44.95 -16.98 -43.30
CA ARG A 4 -44.98 -15.77 -44.13
C ARG A 4 -46.40 -15.61 -44.70
N LYS A 5 -47.03 -14.46 -44.47
CA LYS A 5 -48.28 -14.10 -45.17
C LYS A 5 -47.92 -13.66 -46.58
N SER A 6 -48.40 -14.42 -47.55
CA SER A 6 -48.37 -14.17 -48.99
C SER A 6 -49.29 -13.02 -49.35
N THR A 7 -48.78 -12.04 -50.10
CA THR A 7 -49.60 -11.04 -50.80
C THR A 7 -50.10 -11.63 -52.12
N PRO A 8 -51.41 -11.57 -52.44
CA PRO A 8 -51.90 -11.95 -53.76
C PRO A 8 -51.60 -10.85 -54.79
N PRO A 9 -51.48 -11.22 -56.08
CA PRO A 9 -51.01 -10.33 -57.13
C PRO A 9 -52.08 -9.36 -57.63
N PHE A 10 -51.52 -8.30 -58.21
CA PHE A 10 -52.10 -7.29 -59.08
C PHE A 10 -53.05 -7.90 -60.14
N TYR A 11 -53.92 -7.07 -60.74
CA TYR A 11 -54.85 -7.41 -61.83
C TYR A 11 -56.09 -8.22 -61.43
N LEU A 12 -57.17 -7.56 -60.97
CA LEU A 12 -58.55 -8.02 -61.26
C LEU A 12 -59.66 -7.04 -60.82
N LYS A 13 -59.41 -5.71 -60.84
CA LYS A 13 -60.53 -4.76 -60.77
C LYS A 13 -60.24 -3.41 -61.42
N ARG A 14 -59.59 -3.46 -62.58
CA ARG A 14 -59.33 -2.28 -63.42
C ARG A 14 -60.42 -2.02 -64.46
N GLN A 15 -61.60 -2.63 -64.35
CA GLN A 15 -62.55 -2.69 -65.48
C GLN A 15 -64.04 -2.64 -65.12
N CYS A 16 -64.40 -2.22 -63.90
CA CYS A 16 -65.80 -1.94 -63.60
C CYS A 16 -65.88 -0.62 -62.85
N SER A 17 -66.69 0.31 -63.38
CA SER A 17 -66.88 1.72 -62.98
C SER A 17 -65.91 2.77 -63.57
N MET A 18 -65.48 2.52 -64.80
CA MET A 18 -65.29 3.60 -65.80
C MET A 18 -66.56 4.45 -66.05
N ASP A 19 -67.68 4.17 -65.36
CA ASP A 19 -68.92 4.95 -65.35
C ASP A 19 -68.99 6.06 -64.29
N GLN A 20 -68.03 6.18 -63.36
CA GLN A 20 -68.04 7.29 -62.39
C GLN A 20 -67.27 8.53 -62.86
N ALA A 21 -66.74 8.51 -64.07
CA ALA A 21 -65.85 9.55 -64.60
C ALA A 21 -66.57 10.75 -65.22
N GLU A 22 -67.91 10.73 -65.38
CA GLU A 22 -68.63 11.80 -66.11
C GLU A 22 -69.49 12.74 -65.25
N GLN A 23 -69.53 12.58 -63.92
CA GLN A 23 -70.46 13.36 -63.09
C GLN A 23 -69.83 14.39 -62.14
N ILE A 24 -68.54 14.71 -62.29
CA ILE A 24 -67.90 15.82 -61.57
C ILE A 24 -67.14 16.73 -62.55
N LEU A 25 -67.83 17.15 -63.60
CA LEU A 25 -67.46 18.31 -64.44
C LEU A 25 -68.55 19.37 -64.31
N GLN A 26 -68.70 19.91 -63.09
CA GLN A 26 -69.35 21.19 -62.83
C GLN A 26 -68.90 21.66 -61.44
N THR A 27 -67.72 22.26 -61.36
CA THR A 27 -67.61 23.67 -60.98
C THR A 27 -66.14 24.10 -61.04
N PRO A 28 -65.87 25.30 -61.58
CA PRO A 28 -64.56 25.91 -61.54
C PRO A 28 -64.32 26.37 -60.10
N LEU A 29 -63.06 26.35 -59.65
CA LEU A 29 -62.42 27.55 -59.13
C LEU A 29 -61.00 27.24 -58.64
N LEU A 30 -60.08 28.05 -59.18
CA LEU A 30 -58.83 28.48 -58.56
C LEU A 30 -57.60 27.59 -58.75
N ASN A 31 -57.16 27.57 -60.01
CA ASN A 31 -55.79 27.97 -60.33
C ASN A 31 -55.42 29.27 -59.58
N SER A 32 -54.72 29.15 -58.46
CA SER A 32 -53.86 30.22 -57.96
C SER A 32 -52.75 29.70 -57.05
N THR A 33 -51.53 29.91 -57.53
CA THR A 33 -50.37 30.33 -56.74
C THR A 33 -49.60 29.29 -55.91
N ILE A 34 -48.60 28.72 -56.59
CA ILE A 34 -47.20 28.78 -56.14
C ILE A 34 -46.86 30.26 -55.81
N LYS A 35 -47.21 30.71 -54.62
CA LYS A 35 -46.61 31.87 -53.92
C LYS A 35 -46.35 31.39 -52.50
N ARG A 36 -45.22 30.71 -52.29
CA ARG A 36 -44.06 31.33 -51.64
C ARG A 36 -44.47 32.27 -50.51
N ASN A 37 -44.75 31.74 -49.32
CA ASN A 37 -44.46 32.48 -48.10
C ASN A 37 -42.93 32.54 -47.94
N LYS A 38 -42.29 33.39 -48.76
CA LYS A 38 -40.86 33.72 -48.63
C LYS A 38 -40.55 34.12 -47.20
N ALA A 39 -41.50 34.79 -46.53
CA ALA A 39 -41.41 35.14 -45.12
C ALA A 39 -41.31 33.92 -44.18
N ALA A 40 -42.10 32.86 -44.38
CA ALA A 40 -42.03 31.67 -43.53
C ALA A 40 -40.76 30.85 -43.76
N VAL A 41 -40.27 30.79 -45.01
CA VAL A 41 -39.01 30.12 -45.33
C VAL A 41 -37.81 30.95 -44.87
N MET A 42 -37.85 32.27 -45.05
CA MET A 42 -36.85 33.20 -44.49
C MET A 42 -36.84 33.18 -42.98
N TRP A 43 -38.00 33.05 -42.32
CA TRP A 43 -38.06 33.03 -40.85
C TRP A 43 -37.51 31.73 -40.28
N ARG A 44 -37.69 30.59 -40.97
CA ARG A 44 -37.06 29.31 -40.59
C ARG A 44 -35.55 29.30 -40.80
N ILE A 45 -35.06 29.93 -41.87
CA ILE A 45 -33.62 30.10 -42.13
C ILE A 45 -33.01 31.11 -41.15
N ALA A 46 -33.67 32.25 -40.91
CA ALA A 46 -33.24 33.25 -39.93
C ALA A 46 -33.24 32.69 -38.50
N PHE A 47 -34.21 31.84 -38.15
CA PHE A 47 -34.24 31.14 -36.86
C PHE A 47 -33.08 30.13 -36.75
N PHE A 48 -32.76 29.39 -37.82
CA PHE A 48 -31.60 28.49 -37.83
C PHE A 48 -30.26 29.24 -37.75
N ILE A 49 -30.12 30.38 -38.44
CA ILE A 49 -28.93 31.24 -38.38
C ILE A 49 -28.81 31.92 -37.01
N PHE A 50 -29.93 32.34 -36.42
CA PHE A 50 -29.99 32.88 -35.06
C PHE A 50 -29.61 31.82 -34.02
N CYS A 51 -30.08 30.57 -34.16
CA CYS A 51 -29.63 29.45 -33.32
C CYS A 51 -28.13 29.15 -33.48
N LEU A 52 -27.59 29.19 -34.70
CA LEU A 52 -26.15 28.96 -34.95
C LEU A 52 -25.28 30.11 -34.38
N LEU A 53 -25.73 31.37 -34.46
CA LEU A 53 -25.05 32.51 -33.85
C LEU A 53 -25.17 32.52 -32.31
N PHE A 54 -26.27 32.03 -31.76
CA PHE A 54 -26.46 31.90 -30.31
C PHE A 54 -25.71 30.70 -29.70
N LEU A 55 -25.44 29.67 -30.51
CA LEU A 55 -24.67 28.50 -30.10
C LEU A 55 -23.16 28.78 -30.02
N SER A 56 -22.65 29.79 -30.76
CA SER A 56 -21.24 30.21 -30.71
C SER A 56 -20.87 31.06 -29.49
N THR A 57 -21.84 31.53 -28.70
CA THR A 57 -21.60 32.34 -27.49
C THR A 57 -21.67 31.53 -26.19
N LEU A 58 -21.81 30.20 -26.25
CA LEU A 58 -21.68 29.37 -25.07
C LEU A 58 -20.21 29.41 -24.60
N PRO A 59 -19.93 29.67 -23.31
CA PRO A 59 -18.58 29.58 -22.80
C PRO A 59 -18.11 28.14 -23.03
N GLN A 60 -17.17 27.99 -23.96
CA GLN A 60 -16.44 26.74 -24.13
C GLN A 60 -15.72 26.52 -22.81
N LYS A 61 -16.25 25.63 -21.97
CA LYS A 61 -15.49 25.10 -20.85
C LYS A 61 -14.33 24.37 -21.49
N SER A 62 -13.20 25.06 -21.63
CA SER A 62 -11.93 24.45 -21.99
C SER A 62 -11.78 23.28 -21.04
N PHE A 63 -11.77 22.07 -21.60
CA PHE A 63 -11.26 20.92 -20.90
C PHE A 63 -9.77 21.23 -20.73
N SER A 64 -9.41 21.95 -19.66
CA SER A 64 -8.01 22.01 -19.27
C SER A 64 -7.68 20.55 -19.00
N ALA A 65 -6.77 19.98 -19.81
CA ALA A 65 -6.14 18.73 -19.45
C ALA A 65 -5.78 18.86 -17.98
N GLU A 66 -6.41 18.06 -17.10
CA GLU A 66 -6.08 18.09 -15.68
C GLU A 66 -4.57 18.03 -15.61
N ALA A 67 -3.97 19.11 -15.08
CA ALA A 67 -2.55 19.14 -14.82
C ALA A 67 -2.25 17.84 -14.07
N PHE A 68 -1.35 17.00 -14.60
CA PHE A 68 -0.88 15.81 -13.91
C PHE A 68 -0.57 16.26 -12.48
N ALA A 69 -1.39 15.79 -11.52
CA ALA A 69 -1.20 16.13 -10.12
C ALA A 69 0.26 15.80 -9.82
N SER A 70 1.04 16.80 -9.44
CA SER A 70 2.47 16.63 -9.18
C SER A 70 2.60 15.58 -8.08
N LEU A 71 3.09 14.39 -8.45
CA LEU A 71 3.20 13.25 -7.56
C LEU A 71 4.01 13.66 -6.32
N ARG A 72 3.39 13.62 -5.14
CA ARG A 72 4.04 14.01 -3.89
C ARG A 72 4.85 12.84 -3.36
N VAL A 73 6.15 12.90 -3.59
CA VAL A 73 7.10 11.88 -3.15
C VAL A 73 7.86 12.33 -1.90
N ALA A 74 7.97 11.45 -0.92
CA ALA A 74 8.83 11.62 0.25
C ALA A 74 9.85 10.49 0.36
N ILE A 75 10.93 10.76 1.09
CA ILE A 75 11.99 9.79 1.42
C ILE A 75 12.09 9.66 2.93
N VAL A 76 12.36 8.45 3.40
CA VAL A 76 12.53 8.15 4.82
C VAL A 76 13.69 7.19 5.06
N ASP A 77 14.55 7.52 6.03
CA ASP A 77 15.58 6.62 6.52
C ASP A 77 15.04 5.84 7.73
N VAL A 78 14.56 4.64 7.45
CA VAL A 78 13.98 3.76 8.47
C VAL A 78 15.06 3.21 9.41
N GLU A 79 16.28 2.98 8.93
CA GLU A 79 17.40 2.48 9.72
C GLU A 79 17.82 3.51 10.76
N ASN A 80 17.93 4.79 10.37
CA ASN A 80 18.20 5.88 11.28
C ASN A 80 17.10 5.98 12.36
N ILE A 81 15.82 5.99 11.98
CA ILE A 81 14.71 6.04 12.96
C ILE A 81 14.79 4.86 13.93
N LEU A 82 15.04 3.64 13.43
CA LEU A 82 15.21 2.46 14.27
C LEU A 82 16.37 2.64 15.25
N ASN A 83 17.47 3.27 14.83
CA ASN A 83 18.67 3.41 15.64
C ASN A 83 18.64 4.56 16.65
N THR A 84 17.94 5.65 16.35
CA THR A 84 17.97 6.91 17.11
C THR A 84 16.68 7.23 17.85
N SER A 85 15.59 6.51 17.60
CA SER A 85 14.32 6.67 18.33
C SER A 85 14.39 6.08 19.75
N LEU A 86 13.51 6.57 20.62
CA LEU A 86 13.38 6.09 22.00
C LEU A 86 12.99 4.61 22.08
N TYR A 87 12.21 4.12 21.11
CA TYR A 87 11.91 2.68 21.02
C TYR A 87 13.17 1.86 20.70
N GLY A 88 13.97 2.33 19.74
CA GLY A 88 15.24 1.70 19.37
C GLY A 88 16.22 1.65 20.54
N GLU A 89 16.38 2.78 21.22
CA GLU A 89 17.22 2.88 22.42
C GLU A 89 16.73 1.95 23.53
N GLN A 90 15.43 1.90 23.79
CA GLN A 90 14.87 0.99 24.81
C GLN A 90 15.15 -0.48 24.48
N VAL A 91 15.00 -0.88 23.21
CA VAL A 91 15.30 -2.25 22.76
C VAL A 91 16.79 -2.57 22.98
N LYS A 92 17.70 -1.66 22.60
CA LYS A 92 19.14 -1.82 22.82
C LYS A 92 19.48 -2.00 24.31
N VAL A 93 18.93 -1.13 25.17
CA VAL A 93 19.12 -1.23 26.63
C VAL A 93 18.60 -2.56 27.18
N PHE A 94 17.42 -2.99 26.72
CA PHE A 94 16.84 -4.26 27.15
C PHE A 94 17.68 -5.46 26.72
N LEU A 95 18.10 -5.53 25.45
CA LEU A 95 18.95 -6.60 24.94
C LEU A 95 20.30 -6.68 25.66
N ASN A 96 20.94 -5.53 25.92
CA ASN A 96 22.20 -5.49 26.65
C ASN A 96 22.05 -6.00 28.08
N LYS A 97 20.94 -5.66 28.74
CA LYS A 97 20.64 -6.16 30.09
C LYS A 97 20.43 -7.68 30.08
N GLU A 98 19.59 -8.18 29.18
CA GLU A 98 19.32 -9.62 29.05
C GLU A 98 20.58 -10.41 28.73
N PHE A 99 21.44 -9.90 27.84
CA PHE A 99 22.72 -10.52 27.53
C PHE A 99 23.64 -10.55 28.76
N GLY A 100 23.77 -9.43 29.49
CA GLY A 100 24.58 -9.36 30.69
C GLY A 100 24.14 -10.35 31.77
N GLU A 101 22.83 -10.44 32.04
CA GLU A 101 22.29 -11.40 33.01
C GLU A 101 22.56 -12.85 32.62
N ARG A 102 22.48 -13.18 31.33
CA ARG A 102 22.75 -14.52 30.81
C ARG A 102 24.23 -14.86 30.82
N LYS A 103 25.07 -13.88 30.46
CA LYS A 103 26.52 -13.99 30.50
C LYS A 103 27.01 -14.25 31.93
N ASN A 104 26.53 -13.48 32.91
CA ASN A 104 26.92 -13.71 34.32
C ASN A 104 26.60 -15.13 34.78
N LYS A 105 25.42 -15.65 34.42
CA LYS A 105 25.03 -17.05 34.72
C LYS A 105 25.90 -18.10 34.01
N LEU A 106 26.45 -17.78 32.85
CA LEU A 106 27.38 -18.65 32.14
C LEU A 106 28.76 -18.59 32.79
N ASP A 107 29.25 -17.39 33.09
CA ASP A 107 30.53 -17.15 33.75
C ASP A 107 30.59 -17.86 35.13
N ASP A 108 29.49 -17.85 35.91
CA ASP A 108 29.38 -18.61 37.18
C ASP A 108 29.56 -20.13 36.99
N LEU A 109 29.00 -20.69 35.91
CA LEU A 109 29.15 -22.11 35.57
C LEU A 109 30.57 -22.42 35.12
N GLU A 110 31.20 -21.52 34.36
CA GLU A 110 32.58 -21.66 33.92
C GLU A 110 33.56 -21.63 35.10
N VAL A 111 33.36 -20.73 36.08
CA VAL A 111 34.15 -20.69 37.33
C VAL A 111 33.98 -22.01 38.10
N THR A 112 32.74 -22.50 38.22
CA THR A 112 32.47 -23.79 38.89
C THR A 112 33.15 -24.95 38.17
N LEU A 113 33.15 -24.93 36.83
CA LEU A 113 33.80 -25.94 35.99
C LEU A 113 35.32 -25.93 36.14
N GLN A 114 35.93 -24.74 36.21
CA GLN A 114 37.36 -24.57 36.44
C GLN A 114 37.76 -25.05 37.83
N SER A 115 36.98 -24.73 38.87
CA SER A 115 37.20 -25.25 40.23
C SER A 115 37.12 -26.77 40.28
N LEU A 116 36.10 -27.39 39.66
CA LEU A 116 35.99 -28.85 39.57
C LEU A 116 37.16 -29.49 38.84
N LYS A 117 37.71 -28.81 37.83
CA LYS A 117 38.91 -29.27 37.13
C LYS A 117 40.13 -29.23 38.03
N ALA A 118 40.35 -28.12 38.73
CA ALA A 118 41.47 -27.96 39.65
C ALA A 118 41.42 -28.99 40.79
N ASP A 119 40.24 -29.23 41.37
CA ASP A 119 40.02 -30.25 42.40
C ASP A 119 40.37 -31.65 41.87
N LEU A 120 39.91 -32.00 40.67
CA LEU A 120 40.21 -33.29 40.04
C LEU A 120 41.71 -33.46 39.76
N ASP A 121 42.39 -32.40 39.34
CA ASP A 121 43.82 -32.44 39.04
C ASP A 121 44.65 -32.54 40.35
N ALA A 122 44.21 -31.93 41.45
CA ALA A 122 44.88 -31.96 42.75
C ALA A 122 44.64 -33.27 43.56
N GLU A 123 43.41 -33.80 43.54
CA GLU A 123 42.99 -34.90 44.41
C GLU A 123 43.24 -36.31 43.84
N THR A 124 43.89 -36.41 42.68
CA THR A 124 44.25 -37.71 42.07
C THR A 124 45.19 -38.56 42.95
N GLN A 125 45.79 -37.98 44.00
CA GLN A 125 46.72 -38.67 44.90
C GLN A 125 46.12 -39.05 46.28
N GLU A 126 44.96 -38.50 46.68
CA GLU A 126 44.43 -38.66 48.06
C GLU A 126 43.00 -39.26 48.16
N LEU A 127 42.20 -39.26 47.09
CA LEU A 127 40.80 -39.72 47.13
C LEU A 127 40.58 -41.20 46.79
N SER A 128 39.47 -41.76 47.28
CA SER A 128 38.98 -43.08 46.85
C SER A 128 38.49 -43.06 45.40
N GLU A 129 38.65 -44.18 44.70
CA GLU A 129 38.26 -44.34 43.29
C GLU A 129 36.79 -43.96 43.01
N GLN A 130 35.89 -44.25 43.96
CA GLN A 130 34.48 -43.90 43.86
C GLN A 130 34.23 -42.38 43.94
N ALA A 131 34.99 -41.65 44.75
CA ALA A 131 34.88 -40.20 44.87
C ALA A 131 35.39 -39.49 43.60
N VAL A 132 36.52 -39.95 43.05
CA VAL A 132 37.09 -39.46 41.79
C VAL A 132 36.11 -39.67 40.63
N ASN A 133 35.49 -40.86 40.53
CA ASN A 133 34.52 -41.16 39.48
C ASN A 133 33.29 -40.24 39.54
N LYS A 134 32.75 -39.94 40.74
CA LYS A 134 31.64 -38.99 40.91
C LYS A 134 32.03 -37.57 40.50
N LYS A 135 33.22 -37.08 40.89
CA LYS A 135 33.70 -35.74 40.49
C LYS A 135 33.90 -35.65 38.97
N ARG A 136 34.46 -36.68 38.34
CA ARG A 136 34.63 -36.75 36.87
C ARG A 136 33.30 -36.73 36.13
N GLU A 137 32.28 -37.44 36.63
CA GLU A 137 30.94 -37.41 36.05
C GLU A 137 30.31 -36.02 36.17
N LYS A 138 30.42 -35.38 37.34
CA LYS A 138 29.94 -34.01 37.56
C LYS A 138 30.63 -33.02 36.62
N TYR A 139 31.95 -33.10 36.48
CA TYR A 139 32.71 -32.29 35.54
C TYR A 139 32.21 -32.47 34.10
N ARG A 140 32.06 -33.73 33.65
CA ARG A 140 31.56 -34.03 32.29
C ARG A 140 30.16 -33.45 32.05
N LYS A 141 29.26 -33.56 33.03
CA LYS A 141 27.90 -33.00 32.95
C LYS A 141 27.94 -31.47 32.85
N LEU A 142 28.70 -30.82 33.72
CA LEU A 142 28.81 -29.35 33.74
C LEU A 142 29.50 -28.82 32.47
N TYR A 143 30.51 -29.51 31.95
CA TYR A 143 31.16 -29.15 30.70
C TYR A 143 30.15 -29.15 29.53
N LEU A 144 29.32 -30.18 29.44
CA LEU A 144 28.27 -30.25 28.43
C LEU A 144 27.24 -29.13 28.61
N GLU A 145 26.83 -28.86 29.85
CA GLU A 145 25.88 -27.79 30.18
C GLU A 145 26.41 -26.41 29.77
N VAL A 146 27.67 -26.08 30.07
CA VAL A 146 28.31 -24.82 29.66
C VAL A 146 28.28 -24.66 28.14
N ASN A 147 28.69 -25.70 27.40
CA ASN A 147 28.70 -25.66 25.93
C ASN A 147 27.28 -25.49 25.35
N GLN A 148 26.31 -26.24 25.86
CA GLN A 148 24.91 -26.13 25.44
C GLN A 148 24.34 -24.74 25.74
N ARG A 149 24.61 -24.23 26.95
CA ARG A 149 24.10 -22.94 27.40
C ARG A 149 24.68 -21.78 26.60
N SER A 150 25.96 -21.84 26.24
CA SER A 150 26.59 -20.85 25.37
C SER A 150 25.88 -20.74 24.01
N VAL A 151 25.62 -21.88 23.36
CA VAL A 151 24.88 -21.92 22.08
C VAL A 151 23.44 -21.43 22.24
N MET A 152 22.74 -21.85 23.29
CA MET A 152 21.37 -21.41 23.55
C MET A 152 21.29 -19.90 23.80
N ILE A 153 22.22 -19.32 24.56
CA ILE A 153 22.27 -17.86 24.80
C ILE A 153 22.37 -17.14 23.46
N GLN A 154 23.28 -17.53 22.57
CA GLN A 154 23.42 -16.88 21.26
C GLN A 154 22.14 -16.97 20.42
N GLN A 155 21.52 -18.16 20.37
CA GLN A 155 20.28 -18.38 19.62
C GLN A 155 19.12 -17.55 20.17
N GLU A 156 18.94 -17.55 21.49
CA GLU A 156 17.89 -16.79 22.17
C GLU A 156 18.08 -15.28 22.02
N MET A 157 19.32 -14.79 22.07
CA MET A 157 19.62 -13.38 21.84
C MET A 157 19.27 -12.96 20.42
N ASN A 158 19.68 -13.73 19.41
CA ASN A 158 19.36 -13.43 18.00
C ASN A 158 17.83 -13.45 17.75
N ALA A 159 17.14 -14.44 18.34
CA ALA A 159 15.69 -14.55 18.23
C ALA A 159 14.97 -13.38 18.93
N MET A 160 15.46 -12.97 20.10
CA MET A 160 14.92 -11.85 20.86
C MET A 160 15.13 -10.53 20.10
N GLU A 161 16.34 -10.28 19.60
CA GLU A 161 16.66 -9.12 18.78
C GLU A 161 15.74 -9.02 17.57
N THR A 162 15.62 -10.10 16.80
CA THR A 162 14.74 -10.15 15.61
C THR A 162 13.30 -9.78 15.98
N ARG A 163 12.73 -10.41 17.02
CA ARG A 163 11.35 -10.16 17.45
C ARG A 163 11.12 -8.71 17.92
N LEU A 164 12.06 -8.15 18.68
CA LEU A 164 11.95 -6.78 19.18
C LEU A 164 12.11 -5.78 18.04
N THR A 165 13.08 -5.98 17.16
CA THR A 165 13.29 -5.15 15.97
C THR A 165 12.07 -5.17 15.05
N GLU A 166 11.48 -6.34 14.78
CA GLU A 166 10.23 -6.44 14.02
C GLU A 166 9.07 -5.68 14.68
N LYS A 167 8.98 -5.71 16.02
CA LYS A 167 7.96 -4.98 16.77
C LYS A 167 8.12 -3.48 16.60
N VAL A 168 9.34 -2.96 16.68
CA VAL A 168 9.63 -1.54 16.44
C VAL A 168 9.37 -1.17 14.98
N MET A 169 9.78 -2.02 14.04
CA MET A 169 9.55 -1.83 12.61
C MET A 169 8.05 -1.70 12.28
N ARG A 170 7.19 -2.51 12.89
CA ARG A 170 5.73 -2.37 12.74
C ARG A 170 5.22 -1.02 13.23
N LYS A 171 5.75 -0.50 14.36
CA LYS A 171 5.39 0.82 14.88
C LYS A 171 5.86 1.93 13.93
N ILE A 172 7.08 1.85 13.42
CA ILE A 172 7.63 2.80 12.44
C ILE A 172 6.76 2.83 11.17
N LYS A 173 6.47 1.66 10.57
CA LYS A 173 5.63 1.56 9.37
C LYS A 173 4.23 2.12 9.58
N ALA A 174 3.64 1.89 10.76
CA ALA A 174 2.34 2.47 11.11
C ALA A 174 2.40 4.01 11.20
N GLU A 175 3.49 4.57 11.75
CA GLU A 175 3.67 6.01 11.84
C GLU A 175 3.90 6.65 10.47
N ILE A 176 4.76 6.06 9.63
CA ILE A 176 5.00 6.50 8.26
C ILE A 176 3.69 6.55 7.48
N LYS A 177 2.87 5.50 7.59
CA LYS A 177 1.55 5.46 6.94
C LYS A 177 0.62 6.57 7.44
N ALA A 178 0.54 6.76 8.76
CA ALA A 178 -0.31 7.80 9.35
C ALA A 178 0.14 9.22 8.93
N PHE A 179 1.44 9.47 8.93
CA PHE A 179 2.03 10.74 8.50
C PHE A 179 1.83 10.97 7.00
N GLY A 180 2.06 9.95 6.18
CA GLY A 180 1.84 9.99 4.73
C GLY A 180 0.42 10.39 4.36
N LEU A 181 -0.57 9.78 5.02
CA LEU A 181 -1.99 10.12 4.82
C LEU A 181 -2.33 11.53 5.28
N LYS A 182 -1.77 11.97 6.42
CA LYS A 182 -2.03 13.30 6.98
C LYS A 182 -1.45 14.42 6.11
N GLU A 183 -0.26 14.21 5.56
CA GLU A 183 0.45 15.20 4.74
C GLU A 183 0.17 15.04 3.24
N HIS A 184 -0.72 14.12 2.87
CA HIS A 184 -1.13 13.85 1.48
C HIS A 184 0.04 13.48 0.56
N PHE A 185 0.92 12.60 1.00
CA PHE A 185 1.94 11.99 0.14
C PHE A 185 1.35 10.82 -0.65
N ASP A 186 1.70 10.74 -1.94
CA ASP A 186 1.30 9.65 -2.82
C ASP A 186 2.26 8.46 -2.72
N LEU A 187 3.54 8.75 -2.46
CA LEU A 187 4.60 7.75 -2.39
C LEU A 187 5.64 8.12 -1.33
N ILE A 188 6.03 7.15 -0.51
CA ILE A 188 7.14 7.29 0.44
C ILE A 188 8.15 6.18 0.11
N LEU A 189 9.38 6.57 -0.17
CA LEU A 189 10.48 5.68 -0.52
C LEU A 189 11.45 5.55 0.66
N GLU A 190 11.94 4.35 0.89
CA GLU A 190 12.98 4.12 1.89
C GLU A 190 14.35 4.49 1.31
N GLU A 191 15.17 5.22 2.07
CA GLU A 191 16.52 5.66 1.67
C GLU A 191 17.58 4.54 1.79
N SER A 192 17.20 3.33 2.22
CA SER A 192 18.14 2.24 2.45
C SER A 192 18.65 1.60 1.15
N GLY A 193 19.87 1.04 1.19
CA GLY A 193 20.33 0.02 0.24
C GLY A 193 20.21 0.34 -1.26
N SER A 194 20.67 1.51 -1.69
CA SER A 194 20.78 1.90 -3.12
C SER A 194 19.46 2.12 -3.88
N GLN A 195 18.30 2.14 -3.20
CA GLN A 195 17.01 2.34 -3.87
C GLN A 195 16.78 3.79 -4.30
N VAL A 196 17.35 4.74 -3.56
CA VAL A 196 17.28 6.17 -3.89
C VAL A 196 18.71 6.69 -3.99
N LEU A 197 19.19 6.93 -5.22
CA LEU A 197 20.51 7.52 -5.47
C LEU A 197 20.48 9.04 -5.51
N PHE A 198 19.36 9.60 -5.97
CA PHE A 198 19.14 11.04 -6.08
C PHE A 198 17.64 11.31 -6.14
N ALA A 199 17.17 12.30 -5.40
CA ALA A 199 15.84 12.87 -5.57
C ALA A 199 15.92 14.38 -5.43
N LYS A 200 15.46 15.07 -6.45
CA LYS A 200 15.56 16.53 -6.53
C LYS A 200 14.52 17.23 -5.64
N ASP A 201 13.27 16.77 -5.73
CA ASP A 201 12.11 17.44 -5.15
C ASP A 201 11.42 16.58 -4.07
N ALA A 202 12.00 15.43 -3.71
CA ALA A 202 11.44 14.57 -2.66
C ALA A 202 11.82 15.11 -1.28
N ARG A 203 10.82 15.24 -0.41
CA ARG A 203 11.02 15.69 0.97
C ARG A 203 11.51 14.53 1.84
N ASN A 204 12.59 14.72 2.58
CA ASN A 204 12.98 13.79 3.65
C ASN A 204 12.06 14.02 4.87
N ILE A 205 11.43 12.95 5.37
CA ILE A 205 10.46 13.00 6.49
C ILE A 205 10.97 12.27 7.75
N THR A 206 12.24 11.90 7.78
CA THR A 206 12.84 11.02 8.79
C THR A 206 12.69 11.60 10.21
N GLU A 207 13.04 12.88 10.39
CA GLU A 207 12.99 13.54 11.70
C GLU A 207 11.57 13.76 12.20
N GLU A 208 10.62 14.06 11.30
CA GLU A 208 9.22 14.24 11.65
C GLU A 208 8.60 12.93 12.12
N VAL A 209 8.82 11.84 11.39
CA VAL A 209 8.34 10.50 11.77
C VAL A 209 8.96 10.06 13.10
N LYS A 210 10.28 10.25 13.27
CA LYS A 210 10.98 9.96 14.53
C LYS A 210 10.37 10.72 15.71
N THR A 211 10.13 12.02 15.55
CA THR A 211 9.57 12.87 16.60
C THR A 211 8.16 12.41 17.01
N LEU A 212 7.33 12.04 16.03
CA LEU A 212 5.99 11.51 16.30
C LEU A 212 6.04 10.16 17.02
N LEU A 213 6.96 9.28 16.60
CA LEU A 213 7.19 8.00 17.24
C LEU A 213 7.66 8.17 18.70
N ASP A 214 8.60 9.08 18.95
CA ASP A 214 9.10 9.40 20.29
C ASP A 214 8.01 10.01 21.18
N LYS A 215 7.12 10.82 20.60
CA LYS A 215 5.95 11.36 21.30
C LYS A 215 4.99 10.23 21.71
N LYS A 216 4.69 9.29 20.80
CA LYS A 216 3.85 8.12 21.10
C LYS A 216 4.48 7.24 22.18
N PHE A 217 5.78 7.02 22.12
CA PHE A 217 6.52 6.29 23.16
C PHE A 217 6.31 6.89 24.55
N ARG A 218 6.45 8.22 24.67
CA ARG A 218 6.24 8.92 25.95
C ARG A 218 4.80 8.87 26.43
N GLN A 219 3.84 8.79 25.52
CA GLN A 219 2.42 8.65 25.86
C GLN A 219 2.08 7.25 26.34
N GLU A 220 2.63 6.20 25.72
CA GLU A 220 2.42 4.80 26.14
C GLU A 220 3.01 4.48 27.52
N ARG A 221 3.91 5.32 28.03
CA ARG A 221 4.58 5.16 29.34
C ARG A 221 3.96 5.96 30.48
N LYS A 222 2.98 6.82 30.20
CA LYS A 222 2.22 7.55 31.22
C LYS A 222 1.02 6.73 31.65
#